data_AF-A0A935Z8V6-F1
#
_entry.id   AF-A0A935Z8V6-F1
#
_cell.length_a   1.000
_cell.length_b   1.000
_cell.length_c   1.000
_cell.angle_alpha   90.00
_cell.angle_beta   90.00
_cell.angle_gamma   90.00
#
_symmetry.space_group_name_H-M   'P 1'
#
loop_
_entity.id
_entity.type
_entity.pdbx_description
1 polymer ?
#
loop_
_entity_poly.entity_id
_entity_poly.type
_entity_poly.pdbx_seq_one_letter_code
_entity_poly.pdbx_strand_id
1 'polypeptide(L)'
;MLFVAALVTGCQRELPLRLVEVHDVTPNELEAHDRVEVHGAGFPQGRTAKLSFRGTLFRPGRAPERTRIDTQGAVLGHDRIEVPVAEGLLETFTGTGAHAEHTTFRGELEVVFPSQSTSAPPIAATLQGVVLDAFPGARSVDDDRAFEAEGERVLGFLGVKAHATSTGLVVDSVAPASRGEELGLVTGDVLTSFDGVRLSRFSDIRPAGGREAELGFRHGGAREETRTVSLVGLASGLPRDFSWVFALIGFVCVVVVAFVAPFEGRLARAELAMAARLRTIRRRDVAGLVRASAKGLVGQKPTRELAWLPPAVLTVASATVMVLPGAGTLVAEDLDLLLLFVAFVASSIAIAMGQEEGFFPRARALATAIVLSLPLVLALVSAVGTTGSLRGIDVVRGQGPAPWEWNAFRSPFALVLVLACIFAQGYLGTRPFGRRHGTSADTAYRVGLVFSSAVLAVLFLGGYRLPGTVDKLTFFAKAAAGTLLLAKTWALVGLSLLVRFSLPTSKVDDGLRRGLKVVPAALVAFVAGLVWTRWHVRYDVEGAIGGVLVLASAVFFARVLARVKFASESPTTHLDPFL
;
A
#
# COMPACT_ATOMS: atom_id res chain seq x y z
N MET A 1 3.53 -52.59 51.88
CA MET A 1 3.46 -51.28 51.18
C MET A 1 4.59 -51.17 50.18
N LEU A 2 4.47 -51.88 49.05
CA LEU A 2 5.50 -51.96 48.00
C LEU A 2 4.80 -52.37 46.71
N PHE A 3 3.81 -51.59 46.23
CA PHE A 3 3.03 -51.98 45.05
C PHE A 3 2.31 -50.84 44.29
N VAL A 4 2.67 -49.56 44.47
CA VAL A 4 1.94 -48.44 43.82
C VAL A 4 2.82 -47.52 42.96
N ALA A 5 4.14 -47.75 42.87
CA ALA A 5 5.06 -46.87 42.12
C ALA A 5 5.40 -47.34 40.69
N ALA A 6 4.63 -48.25 40.08
CA ALA A 6 4.95 -48.88 38.79
C ALA A 6 3.94 -48.58 37.65
N LEU A 7 3.17 -47.49 37.73
CA LEU A 7 2.05 -47.22 36.80
C LEU A 7 2.17 -45.94 35.95
N VAL A 8 3.36 -45.34 35.82
CA VAL A 8 3.51 -44.06 35.08
C VAL A 8 4.56 -44.07 33.94
N THR A 9 5.07 -45.23 33.52
CA THR A 9 6.02 -45.29 32.39
C THR A 9 5.64 -46.38 31.39
N GLY A 10 4.76 -46.03 30.46
CA GLY A 10 4.29 -46.96 29.44
C GLY A 10 3.58 -46.31 28.25
N CYS A 11 3.99 -45.12 27.80
CA CYS A 11 3.66 -44.68 26.44
C CYS A 11 4.61 -45.36 25.47
N GLN A 12 4.31 -46.63 25.15
CA GLN A 12 4.93 -47.33 24.03
C GLN A 12 4.48 -46.60 22.75
N ARG A 13 5.42 -45.91 22.07
CA ARG A 13 5.26 -45.55 20.66
C ARG A 13 5.24 -46.86 19.89
N GLU A 14 4.05 -47.31 19.49
CA GLU A 14 3.90 -48.41 18.55
C GLU A 14 4.66 -48.06 17.26
N LEU A 15 5.71 -48.84 16.95
CA LEU A 15 6.36 -48.76 15.66
C LEU A 15 5.33 -49.19 14.60
N PRO A 16 5.04 -48.36 13.58
CA PRO A 16 4.16 -48.78 12.50
C PRO A 16 4.76 -50.02 11.82
N LEU A 17 3.98 -51.09 11.71
CA LEU A 17 4.31 -52.26 10.91
C LEU A 17 4.64 -51.78 9.49
N ARG A 18 5.86 -52.07 9.01
CA ARG A 18 6.35 -51.71 7.67
C ARG A 18 5.65 -52.56 6.60
N LEU A 19 4.37 -52.29 6.35
CA LEU A 19 3.61 -52.90 5.27
C LEU A 19 3.76 -52.15 3.94
N VAL A 20 4.27 -50.92 3.99
CA VAL A 20 4.40 -50.03 2.84
C VAL A 20 5.78 -49.41 2.84
N GLU A 21 6.42 -49.40 1.68
CA GLU A 21 7.72 -48.77 1.45
C GLU A 21 7.62 -47.77 0.31
N VAL A 22 8.37 -46.67 0.41
CA VAL A 22 8.53 -45.68 -0.66
C VAL A 22 9.99 -45.70 -1.04
N HIS A 23 10.27 -45.89 -2.32
CA HIS A 23 11.60 -46.07 -2.86
C HIS A 23 12.11 -44.82 -3.56
N ASP A 24 11.25 -44.16 -4.34
CA ASP A 24 11.68 -43.06 -5.22
C ASP A 24 10.53 -42.09 -5.57
N VAL A 25 10.90 -40.92 -6.07
CA VAL A 25 9.98 -39.88 -6.58
C VAL A 25 10.53 -39.38 -7.91
N THR A 26 9.74 -39.44 -8.99
CA THR A 26 10.16 -38.99 -10.32
C THR A 26 9.04 -38.17 -10.99
N PRO A 27 9.35 -37.14 -11.79
CA PRO A 27 10.66 -36.52 -12.00
C PRO A 27 11.12 -35.71 -10.77
N ASN A 28 12.43 -35.44 -10.71
CA ASN A 28 13.03 -34.59 -9.67
C ASN A 28 12.88 -33.09 -9.99
N GLU A 29 12.48 -32.76 -11.21
CA GLU A 29 12.23 -31.42 -11.70
C GLU A 29 10.72 -31.25 -11.85
N LEU A 30 10.16 -30.18 -11.29
CA LEU A 30 8.73 -29.92 -11.24
C LEU A 30 8.41 -28.68 -12.08
N GLU A 31 7.64 -28.87 -13.14
CA GLU A 31 7.02 -27.79 -13.90
C GLU A 31 5.48 -27.83 -13.80
N ALA A 32 4.84 -26.73 -14.18
CA ALA A 32 3.38 -26.66 -14.18
C ALA A 32 2.81 -27.70 -15.16
N HIS A 33 1.78 -28.43 -14.70
CA HIS A 33 1.11 -29.50 -15.45
C HIS A 33 1.87 -30.81 -15.59
N ASP A 34 3.00 -30.97 -14.91
CA ASP A 34 3.68 -32.25 -14.78
C ASP A 34 2.91 -33.24 -13.90
N ARG A 35 3.36 -34.49 -13.93
CA ARG A 35 2.89 -35.58 -13.07
C ARG A 35 4.07 -36.15 -12.32
N VAL A 36 3.99 -36.09 -11.00
CA VAL A 36 4.99 -36.71 -10.12
C VAL A 36 4.52 -38.11 -9.77
N GLU A 37 5.33 -39.10 -10.12
CA GLU A 37 5.18 -40.49 -9.77
C GLU A 37 6.01 -40.82 -8.53
N VAL A 38 5.36 -41.33 -7.49
CA VAL A 38 6.00 -41.84 -6.28
C VAL A 38 5.99 -43.36 -6.38
N HIS A 39 7.18 -43.95 -6.38
CA HIS A 39 7.40 -45.38 -6.51
C HIS A 39 7.62 -46.01 -5.14
N GLY A 40 7.08 -47.22 -4.96
CA GLY A 40 7.21 -47.95 -3.71
C GLY A 40 6.69 -49.38 -3.80
N ALA A 41 6.34 -49.95 -2.66
CA ALA A 41 5.77 -51.28 -2.57
C ALA A 41 4.67 -51.34 -1.51
N GLY A 42 3.61 -52.12 -1.79
CA GLY A 42 2.51 -52.38 -0.86
C GLY A 42 1.41 -51.33 -0.85
N PHE A 43 1.32 -50.46 -1.87
CA PHE A 43 0.30 -49.41 -1.90
C PHE A 43 -1.13 -49.98 -2.06
N PRO A 44 -2.10 -49.52 -1.26
CA PRO A 44 -3.50 -49.95 -1.39
C PRO A 44 -4.15 -49.31 -2.63
N GLN A 45 -4.38 -50.13 -3.66
CA GLN A 45 -4.95 -49.70 -4.94
C GLN A 45 -6.33 -49.02 -4.83
N GLY A 46 -6.60 -48.10 -5.75
CA GLY A 46 -7.92 -47.44 -5.87
C GLY A 46 -8.23 -46.46 -4.75
N ARG A 47 -7.22 -46.07 -3.96
CA ARG A 47 -7.33 -45.07 -2.89
C ARG A 47 -6.57 -43.80 -3.24
N THR A 48 -6.82 -42.76 -2.45
CA THR A 48 -6.02 -41.54 -2.42
C THR A 48 -5.01 -41.61 -1.28
N ALA A 49 -3.76 -41.27 -1.57
CA ALA A 49 -2.71 -41.10 -0.56
C ALA A 49 -2.58 -39.62 -0.20
N LYS A 50 -2.35 -39.31 1.08
CA LYS A 50 -1.92 -37.98 1.52
C LYS A 50 -0.39 -37.95 1.53
N LEU A 51 0.20 -37.01 0.81
CA LEU A 51 1.64 -36.81 0.75
C LEU A 51 2.00 -35.54 1.52
N SER A 52 3.02 -35.60 2.36
CA SER A 52 3.53 -34.46 3.13
C SER A 52 5.03 -34.34 2.89
N PHE A 53 5.44 -33.31 2.16
CA PHE A 53 6.84 -32.94 1.98
C PHE A 53 7.28 -32.12 3.20
N ARG A 54 8.25 -32.61 3.97
CA ARG A 54 8.80 -31.89 5.13
C ARG A 54 10.28 -31.65 4.92
N GLY A 55 10.69 -30.39 4.90
CA GLY A 55 12.05 -30.07 4.55
C GLY A 55 12.36 -28.59 4.54
N THR A 56 13.40 -28.24 3.80
CA THR A 56 13.88 -26.87 3.64
C THR A 56 13.81 -26.47 2.18
N LEU A 57 13.25 -25.29 1.90
CA LEU A 57 13.25 -24.65 0.61
C LEU A 57 14.45 -23.70 0.51
N PHE A 58 15.23 -23.86 -0.55
CA PHE A 58 16.32 -22.97 -0.92
C PHE A 58 15.89 -22.17 -2.14
N ARG A 59 15.90 -20.84 -2.02
CA ARG A 59 15.56 -19.91 -3.10
C ARG A 59 16.71 -18.93 -3.31
N PRO A 60 17.08 -18.61 -4.57
CA PRO A 60 18.19 -17.71 -4.80
C PRO A 60 17.93 -16.35 -4.16
N GLY A 61 18.91 -15.82 -3.42
CA GLY A 61 18.78 -14.52 -2.76
C GLY A 61 18.00 -14.53 -1.44
N ARG A 62 17.53 -15.68 -0.95
CA ARG A 62 16.78 -15.78 0.32
C ARG A 62 17.42 -16.77 1.28
N ALA A 63 17.21 -16.53 2.57
CA ALA A 63 17.60 -17.48 3.60
C ALA A 63 16.77 -18.78 3.49
N PRO A 64 17.33 -19.94 3.86
CA PRO A 64 16.62 -21.21 3.81
C PRO A 64 15.36 -21.21 4.68
N GLU A 65 14.25 -21.71 4.14
CA GLU A 65 12.93 -21.72 4.80
C GLU A 65 12.48 -23.15 5.10
N ARG A 66 12.21 -23.47 6.38
CA ARG A 66 11.65 -24.77 6.74
C ARG A 66 10.15 -24.78 6.51
N THR A 67 9.66 -25.76 5.76
CA THR A 67 8.25 -25.86 5.39
C THR A 67 7.71 -27.28 5.47
N ARG A 68 6.37 -27.37 5.49
CA ARG A 68 5.61 -28.58 5.27
C ARG A 68 4.58 -28.33 4.17
N ILE A 69 4.68 -29.08 3.07
CA ILE A 69 3.76 -28.99 1.94
C ILE A 69 2.95 -30.28 1.87
N ASP A 70 1.63 -30.16 2.03
CA ASP A 70 0.71 -31.29 1.99
C ASP A 70 -0.01 -31.33 0.63
N THR A 71 -0.06 -32.50 0.00
CA THR A 71 -0.80 -32.74 -1.25
C THR A 71 -1.48 -34.12 -1.24
N GLN A 72 -2.25 -34.42 -2.29
CA GLN A 72 -2.93 -35.69 -2.45
C GLN A 72 -2.54 -36.33 -3.78
N GLY A 73 -2.36 -37.65 -3.77
CA GLY A 73 -2.03 -38.45 -4.95
C GLY A 73 -3.01 -39.59 -5.15
N ALA A 74 -3.23 -39.98 -6.40
CA ALA A 74 -4.04 -41.12 -6.77
C ALA A 74 -3.17 -42.39 -6.84
N VAL A 75 -3.57 -43.45 -6.14
CA VAL A 75 -2.84 -44.73 -6.16
C VAL A 75 -3.28 -45.51 -7.41
N LEU A 76 -2.41 -45.51 -8.44
CA LEU A 76 -2.68 -46.18 -9.71
C LEU A 76 -2.32 -47.67 -9.70
N GLY A 77 -1.36 -48.06 -8.85
CA GLY A 77 -0.81 -49.42 -8.78
C GLY A 77 -0.46 -49.83 -7.35
N HIS A 78 0.05 -51.06 -7.17
CA HIS A 78 0.58 -51.51 -5.88
C HIS A 78 1.93 -50.87 -5.52
N ASP A 79 2.51 -50.14 -6.48
CA ASP A 79 3.87 -49.63 -6.49
C ASP A 79 3.97 -48.19 -7.01
N ARG A 80 2.85 -47.58 -7.42
CA ARG A 80 2.83 -46.24 -8.02
C ARG A 80 1.69 -45.36 -7.51
N ILE A 81 2.05 -44.14 -7.10
CA ILE A 81 1.14 -43.04 -6.78
C ILE A 81 1.41 -41.90 -7.75
N GLU A 82 0.37 -41.38 -8.39
CA GLU A 82 0.47 -40.21 -9.27
C GLU A 82 -0.04 -38.97 -8.56
N VAL A 83 0.76 -37.90 -8.55
CA VAL A 83 0.43 -36.59 -8.00
C VAL A 83 0.44 -35.57 -9.14
N PRO A 84 -0.72 -34.98 -9.50
CA PRO A 84 -0.75 -33.92 -10.49
C PRO A 84 -0.11 -32.65 -9.94
N VAL A 85 0.83 -32.06 -10.67
CA VAL A 85 1.45 -30.77 -10.33
C VAL A 85 0.54 -29.64 -10.80
N ALA A 86 -0.47 -29.36 -9.98
CA ALA A 86 -1.33 -28.19 -10.16
C ALA A 86 -0.54 -26.90 -9.87
N GLU A 87 -0.94 -25.79 -10.50
CA GLU A 87 -0.33 -24.47 -10.31
C GLU A 87 -0.25 -24.08 -8.82
N GLY A 88 -1.32 -24.33 -8.05
CA GLY A 88 -1.33 -24.07 -6.61
C GLY A 88 -0.33 -24.92 -5.80
N LEU A 89 -0.01 -26.15 -6.23
CA LEU A 89 1.04 -26.95 -5.59
C LEU A 89 2.42 -26.37 -5.95
N LEU A 90 2.64 -26.02 -7.22
CA LEU A 90 3.89 -25.43 -7.67
C LEU A 90 4.17 -24.08 -6.98
N GLU A 91 3.15 -23.26 -6.77
CA GLU A 91 3.23 -21.99 -6.03
C GLU A 91 3.66 -22.19 -4.56
N THR A 92 3.32 -23.32 -3.92
CA THR A 92 3.81 -23.59 -2.55
C THR A 92 5.31 -23.85 -2.49
N PHE A 93 5.92 -24.33 -3.59
CA PHE A 93 7.36 -24.47 -3.70
C PHE A 93 8.02 -23.16 -4.15
N THR A 94 7.52 -22.59 -5.25
CA THR A 94 8.16 -21.49 -5.99
C THR A 94 7.80 -20.09 -5.47
N GLY A 95 6.67 -19.94 -4.79
CA GLY A 95 6.08 -18.64 -4.46
C GLY A 95 5.02 -18.23 -5.50
N THR A 96 4.39 -17.07 -5.29
CA THR A 96 3.28 -16.60 -6.13
C THR A 96 3.64 -15.40 -6.99
N GLY A 97 3.08 -15.36 -8.22
CA GLY A 97 3.16 -14.21 -9.13
C GLY A 97 4.58 -13.77 -9.47
N ALA A 98 4.85 -12.46 -9.37
CA ALA A 98 6.15 -11.86 -9.69
C ALA A 98 7.29 -12.26 -8.73
N HIS A 99 6.96 -12.95 -7.63
CA HIS A 99 7.92 -13.45 -6.66
C HIS A 99 8.14 -14.96 -6.75
N ALA A 100 7.56 -15.62 -7.76
CA ALA A 100 7.81 -17.02 -8.03
C ALA A 100 9.26 -17.17 -8.52
N GLU A 101 10.05 -17.99 -7.84
CA GLU A 101 11.46 -18.21 -8.13
C GLU A 101 11.74 -19.71 -8.23
N HIS A 102 12.83 -20.06 -8.92
CA HIS A 102 13.33 -21.43 -8.90
C HIS A 102 13.66 -21.80 -7.45
N THR A 103 13.14 -22.94 -7.01
CA THR A 103 13.30 -23.41 -5.63
C THR A 103 13.80 -24.85 -5.62
N THR A 104 14.89 -25.10 -4.89
CA THR A 104 15.33 -26.46 -4.56
C THR A 104 14.78 -26.83 -3.19
N PHE A 105 13.94 -27.87 -3.11
CA PHE A 105 13.48 -28.49 -1.89
C PHE A 105 14.43 -29.62 -1.48
N ARG A 106 14.81 -29.69 -0.21
CA ARG A 106 15.54 -30.83 0.38
C ARG A 106 14.86 -31.29 1.66
N GLY A 107 14.50 -32.56 1.74
CA GLY A 107 13.80 -33.07 2.92
C GLY A 107 13.37 -34.53 2.84
N GLU A 108 12.25 -34.82 3.48
CA GLU A 108 11.60 -36.13 3.49
C GLU A 108 10.20 -36.03 2.88
N LEU A 109 9.76 -37.11 2.24
CA LEU A 109 8.39 -37.30 1.79
C LEU A 109 7.71 -38.34 2.69
N GLU A 110 6.65 -37.93 3.37
CA GLU A 110 5.79 -38.82 4.13
C GLU A 110 4.52 -39.13 3.32
N VAL A 111 4.24 -40.40 3.08
CA VAL A 111 3.04 -40.88 2.40
C VAL A 111 2.16 -41.58 3.41
N VAL A 112 0.92 -41.12 3.55
CA VAL A 112 -0.06 -41.62 4.52
C VAL A 112 -1.32 -42.09 3.81
N PHE A 113 -1.73 -43.32 4.11
CA PHE A 113 -2.97 -43.92 3.64
C PHE A 113 -4.00 -43.94 4.77
N PRO A 114 -5.19 -43.35 4.57
CA PRO A 114 -6.25 -43.40 5.57
C PRO A 114 -6.75 -44.84 5.77
N SER A 115 -7.01 -45.17 7.03
CA SER A 115 -7.65 -46.43 7.44
C SER A 115 -9.11 -46.49 6.97
N GLN A 116 -9.63 -47.71 6.71
CA GLN A 116 -11.06 -47.94 6.43
C GLN A 116 -11.92 -47.89 7.70
N SER A 117 -11.35 -48.16 8.86
CA SER A 117 -12.04 -48.06 10.15
C SER A 117 -11.53 -46.85 10.93
N THR A 118 -12.45 -46.09 11.51
CA THR A 118 -12.14 -44.92 12.35
C THR A 118 -11.29 -45.27 13.59
N SER A 119 -11.21 -46.56 13.94
CA SER A 119 -10.47 -47.07 15.10
C SER A 119 -9.09 -47.66 14.78
N ALA A 120 -8.71 -47.85 13.51
CA ALA A 120 -7.39 -48.38 13.15
C ALA A 120 -6.41 -47.27 12.74
N PRO A 121 -5.12 -47.39 13.11
CA PRO A 121 -4.11 -46.40 12.77
C PRO A 121 -3.88 -46.33 11.25
N PRO A 122 -3.57 -45.13 10.71
CA PRO A 122 -3.23 -44.98 9.30
C PRO A 122 -1.90 -45.67 8.99
N ILE A 123 -1.76 -46.15 7.75
CA ILE A 123 -0.50 -46.75 7.27
C ILE A 123 0.34 -45.61 6.69
N ALA A 124 1.59 -45.49 7.12
CA ALA A 124 2.49 -44.44 6.67
C ALA A 124 3.85 -45.00 6.25
N ALA A 125 4.47 -44.39 5.25
CA ALA A 125 5.82 -44.66 4.79
C ALA A 125 6.56 -43.33 4.57
N THR A 126 7.88 -43.33 4.77
CA THR A 126 8.70 -42.12 4.64
C THR A 126 9.89 -42.38 3.75
N LEU A 127 10.08 -41.52 2.75
CA LEU A 127 11.28 -41.46 1.91
C LEU A 127 12.18 -40.32 2.42
N GLN A 128 13.41 -40.65 2.77
CA GLN A 128 14.41 -39.70 3.24
C GLN A 128 15.27 -39.18 2.08
N GLY A 129 15.77 -37.95 2.19
CA GLY A 129 16.74 -37.41 1.23
C GLY A 129 16.14 -37.01 -0.12
N VAL A 130 14.85 -36.64 -0.14
CA VAL A 130 14.16 -36.15 -1.33
C VAL A 130 14.72 -34.78 -1.70
N VAL A 131 15.15 -34.66 -2.96
CA VAL A 131 15.59 -33.39 -3.57
C VAL A 131 14.72 -33.13 -4.80
N LEU A 132 14.00 -32.01 -4.78
CA LEU A 132 13.10 -31.60 -5.87
C LEU A 132 13.43 -30.18 -6.29
N ASP A 133 13.57 -29.95 -7.59
CA ASP A 133 13.78 -28.62 -8.17
C ASP A 133 12.47 -28.16 -8.81
N ALA A 134 11.89 -27.07 -8.32
CA ALA A 134 10.62 -26.54 -8.79
C ALA A 134 10.84 -25.25 -9.58
N PHE A 135 10.39 -25.23 -10.83
CA PHE A 135 10.53 -24.08 -11.71
C PHE A 135 9.24 -23.25 -11.75
N PRO A 136 9.31 -21.93 -11.57
CA PRO A 136 8.13 -21.08 -11.62
C PRO A 136 7.55 -21.06 -13.04
N GLY A 137 6.25 -20.77 -13.14
CA GLY A 137 5.59 -20.52 -14.43
C GLY A 137 6.09 -19.26 -15.13
N ALA A 138 5.36 -18.81 -16.16
CA ALA A 138 5.76 -17.69 -16.99
C ALA A 138 6.03 -16.40 -16.17
N ARG A 139 7.27 -15.92 -16.21
CA ARG A 139 7.72 -14.65 -15.63
C ARG A 139 7.85 -13.55 -16.69
N SER A 140 8.01 -12.31 -16.25
CA SER A 140 8.31 -11.21 -17.16
C SER A 140 9.73 -11.34 -17.71
N VAL A 141 9.89 -11.16 -19.02
CA VAL A 141 11.19 -11.17 -19.71
C VAL A 141 12.19 -10.18 -19.09
N ASP A 142 11.71 -9.04 -18.57
CA ASP A 142 12.56 -8.03 -17.96
C ASP A 142 13.12 -8.49 -16.60
N ASP A 143 12.32 -9.19 -15.80
CA ASP A 143 12.74 -9.74 -14.51
C ASP A 143 13.73 -10.88 -14.68
N ASP A 144 13.48 -11.78 -15.65
CA ASP A 144 14.40 -12.88 -15.97
C ASP A 144 15.78 -12.34 -16.39
N ARG A 145 15.81 -11.31 -17.26
CA ARG A 145 17.07 -10.66 -17.67
C ARG A 145 17.80 -10.00 -16.50
N ALA A 146 17.07 -9.36 -15.59
CA ALA A 146 17.68 -8.72 -14.42
C ALA A 146 18.32 -9.77 -13.49
N PHE A 147 17.66 -10.92 -13.29
CA PHE A 147 18.21 -12.01 -12.49
C PHE A 147 19.39 -12.70 -13.15
N GLU A 148 19.37 -12.90 -14.47
CA GLU A 148 20.53 -13.43 -15.21
C GLU A 148 21.73 -12.49 -15.12
N ALA A 149 21.54 -11.19 -15.32
CA ALA A 149 22.60 -10.19 -15.22
C ALA A 149 23.22 -10.13 -13.80
N GLU A 150 22.40 -10.33 -12.76
CA GLU A 150 22.88 -10.42 -11.39
C GLU A 150 23.73 -11.67 -11.16
N GLY A 151 23.31 -12.82 -11.68
CA GLY A 151 24.10 -14.05 -11.61
C GLY A 151 25.43 -13.94 -12.33
N GLU A 152 25.44 -13.36 -13.53
CA GLU A 152 26.67 -13.05 -14.27
C GLU A 152 27.59 -12.09 -13.49
N ARG A 153 27.02 -11.10 -12.79
CA ARG A 153 27.78 -10.17 -11.95
C ARG A 153 28.45 -10.89 -10.79
N VAL A 154 27.74 -11.83 -10.14
CA VAL A 154 28.29 -12.63 -9.04
C VAL A 154 29.41 -13.53 -9.55
N LEU A 155 29.22 -14.24 -10.67
CA LEU A 155 30.28 -15.05 -11.28
C LEU A 155 31.49 -14.21 -11.69
N GLY A 156 31.24 -13.04 -12.29
CA GLY A 156 32.28 -12.08 -12.65
C GLY A 156 33.08 -11.60 -11.44
N PHE A 157 32.42 -11.40 -10.29
CA PHE A 157 33.07 -11.07 -9.03
C PHE A 157 33.91 -12.23 -8.46
N LEU A 158 33.49 -13.47 -8.70
CA LEU A 158 34.29 -14.65 -8.40
C LEU A 158 35.46 -14.84 -9.38
N GLY A 159 35.46 -14.12 -10.50
CA GLY A 159 36.44 -14.28 -11.58
C GLY A 159 36.18 -15.50 -12.46
N VAL A 160 34.95 -16.01 -12.47
CA VAL A 160 34.55 -17.21 -13.21
C VAL A 160 33.70 -16.80 -14.42
N LYS A 161 34.01 -17.36 -15.58
CA LYS A 161 33.09 -17.37 -16.73
C LYS A 161 32.58 -18.78 -16.93
N ALA A 162 31.29 -18.91 -17.15
CA ALA A 162 30.63 -20.19 -17.34
C ALA A 162 29.52 -20.05 -18.40
N HIS A 163 29.05 -21.18 -18.91
CA HIS A 163 27.85 -21.28 -19.74
C HIS A 163 26.89 -22.34 -19.17
N ALA A 164 25.60 -22.14 -19.42
CA ALA A 164 24.58 -23.05 -18.92
C ALA A 164 24.50 -24.34 -19.75
N THR A 165 24.36 -25.48 -19.08
CA THR A 165 24.12 -26.80 -19.66
C THR A 165 23.02 -27.53 -18.87
N SER A 166 22.54 -28.67 -19.38
CA SER A 166 21.53 -29.49 -18.69
C SER A 166 21.99 -30.08 -17.35
N THR A 167 23.30 -30.06 -17.06
CA THR A 167 23.86 -30.64 -15.82
C THR A 167 24.34 -29.60 -14.81
N GLY A 168 24.25 -28.31 -15.15
CA GLY A 168 24.74 -27.19 -14.36
C GLY A 168 25.43 -26.14 -15.21
N LEU A 169 26.18 -25.25 -14.56
CA LEU A 169 26.96 -24.21 -15.25
C LEU A 169 28.40 -24.69 -15.42
N VAL A 170 28.85 -24.88 -16.66
CA VAL A 170 30.21 -25.36 -16.97
C VAL A 170 31.17 -24.17 -17.00
N VAL A 171 32.26 -24.27 -16.26
CA VAL A 171 33.30 -23.24 -16.14
C VAL A 171 34.17 -23.19 -17.40
N ASP A 172 34.10 -22.08 -18.13
CA ASP A 172 34.88 -21.83 -19.35
C ASP A 172 36.27 -21.28 -19.05
N SER A 173 36.38 -20.42 -18.03
CA SER A 173 37.65 -19.82 -17.64
C SER A 173 37.58 -19.30 -16.21
N VAL A 174 38.69 -19.37 -15.51
CA VAL A 174 38.87 -18.81 -14.17
C VAL A 174 40.01 -17.79 -14.23
N ALA A 175 39.78 -16.58 -13.71
CA ALA A 175 40.77 -15.51 -13.72
C ALA A 175 41.89 -15.78 -12.69
N PRO A 176 43.16 -15.48 -13.01
CA PRO A 176 44.27 -15.61 -12.06
C PRO A 176 44.10 -14.69 -10.84
N ALA A 177 44.51 -15.17 -9.67
CA ALA A 177 44.37 -14.52 -8.37
C ALA A 177 42.92 -14.11 -8.03
N SER A 178 41.94 -14.82 -8.59
CA SER A 178 40.53 -14.62 -8.28
C SER A 178 40.05 -15.53 -7.16
N ARG A 179 38.90 -15.20 -6.57
CA ARG A 179 38.26 -16.07 -5.56
C ARG A 179 37.91 -17.45 -6.13
N GLY A 180 37.58 -17.53 -7.42
CA GLY A 180 37.33 -18.79 -8.10
C GLY A 180 38.58 -19.68 -8.12
N GLU A 181 39.76 -19.12 -8.37
CA GLU A 181 41.02 -19.86 -8.32
C GLU A 181 41.39 -20.25 -6.89
N GLU A 182 41.17 -19.37 -5.90
CA GLU A 182 41.37 -19.67 -4.48
C GLU A 182 40.47 -20.83 -4.00
N LEU A 183 39.28 -20.96 -4.56
CA LEU A 183 38.39 -22.11 -4.32
C LEU A 183 38.88 -23.39 -5.01
N GLY A 184 39.87 -23.30 -5.88
CA GLY A 184 40.39 -24.42 -6.68
C GLY A 184 39.54 -24.75 -7.90
N LEU A 185 38.71 -23.83 -8.39
CA LEU A 185 37.96 -24.04 -9.63
C LEU A 185 38.90 -24.05 -10.82
N VAL A 186 38.67 -25.01 -11.71
CA VAL A 186 39.43 -25.18 -12.95
C VAL A 186 38.47 -25.14 -14.14
N THR A 187 39.00 -24.79 -15.32
CA THR A 187 38.25 -24.89 -16.58
C THR A 187 37.74 -26.32 -16.80
N GLY A 188 36.46 -26.45 -17.14
CA GLY A 188 35.77 -27.73 -17.30
C GLY A 188 35.03 -28.21 -16.06
N ASP A 189 35.16 -27.53 -14.90
CA ASP A 189 34.37 -27.84 -13.73
C ASP A 189 32.89 -27.51 -13.96
N VAL A 190 31.99 -28.25 -13.32
CA VAL A 190 30.54 -28.00 -13.38
C VAL A 190 30.08 -27.45 -12.04
N LEU A 191 29.59 -26.23 -12.02
CA LEU A 191 28.92 -25.65 -10.85
C LEU A 191 27.53 -26.27 -10.73
N THR A 192 27.26 -26.90 -9.58
CA THR A 192 26.06 -27.71 -9.34
C THR A 192 25.10 -27.06 -8.35
N SER A 193 25.60 -26.29 -7.38
CA SER A 193 24.75 -25.61 -6.40
C SER A 193 25.33 -24.28 -5.91
N PHE A 194 24.47 -23.37 -5.48
CA PHE A 194 24.81 -22.08 -4.88
C PHE A 194 23.83 -21.76 -3.74
N ASP A 195 24.33 -21.54 -2.52
CA ASP A 195 23.54 -21.34 -1.29
C ASP A 195 22.44 -22.41 -1.10
N GLY A 196 22.73 -23.65 -1.48
CA GLY A 196 21.82 -24.79 -1.41
C GLY A 196 20.82 -24.91 -2.56
N VAL A 197 20.73 -23.91 -3.45
CA VAL A 197 19.95 -23.96 -4.69
C VAL A 197 20.74 -24.73 -5.76
N ARG A 198 20.10 -25.64 -6.50
CA ARG A 198 20.74 -26.32 -7.62
C ARG A 198 20.85 -25.37 -8.82
N LEU A 199 21.99 -25.38 -9.51
CA LEU A 199 22.23 -24.48 -10.62
C LEU A 199 21.74 -25.09 -11.92
N SER A 200 20.84 -24.38 -12.61
CA SER A 200 20.39 -24.68 -13.96
C SER A 200 20.62 -23.49 -14.91
N ARG A 201 20.48 -22.27 -14.38
CA ARG A 201 20.60 -21.00 -15.09
C ARG A 201 21.38 -20.00 -14.27
N PHE A 202 21.85 -18.92 -14.91
CA PHE A 202 22.53 -17.83 -14.21
C PHE A 202 21.65 -17.15 -13.16
N SER A 203 20.33 -17.12 -13.37
CA SER A 203 19.35 -16.57 -12.41
C SER A 203 19.36 -17.26 -11.03
N ASP A 204 19.93 -18.46 -10.96
CA ASP A 204 20.01 -19.27 -9.73
C ASP A 204 21.18 -18.82 -8.82
N ILE A 205 22.10 -18.01 -9.34
CA ILE A 205 23.24 -17.48 -8.57
C ILE A 205 22.84 -16.13 -7.98
N ARG A 206 22.20 -16.16 -6.81
CA ARG A 206 21.92 -14.95 -6.03
C ARG A 206 22.23 -15.20 -4.55
N PRO A 207 23.08 -14.38 -3.91
CA PRO A 207 23.47 -14.60 -2.53
C PRO A 207 22.35 -14.25 -1.56
N ALA A 208 22.15 -15.07 -0.53
CA ALA A 208 21.11 -14.88 0.49
C ALA A 208 21.31 -13.65 1.42
N GLY A 209 22.20 -12.73 1.07
CA GLY A 209 22.56 -11.54 1.86
C GLY A 209 23.68 -11.76 2.88
N GLY A 210 24.26 -12.96 2.93
CA GLY A 210 25.42 -13.30 3.75
C GLY A 210 26.74 -12.68 3.25
N ARG A 211 27.74 -12.58 4.12
CA ARG A 211 29.13 -12.26 3.75
C ARG A 211 29.87 -13.45 3.14
N GLU A 212 29.26 -14.61 3.20
CA GLU A 212 29.75 -15.89 2.68
C GLU A 212 28.60 -16.56 1.94
N ALA A 213 28.93 -17.35 0.94
CA ALA A 213 28.00 -18.21 0.22
C ALA A 213 28.60 -19.61 0.05
N GLU A 214 27.74 -20.61 -0.06
CA GLU A 214 28.15 -21.99 -0.34
C GLU A 214 28.11 -22.25 -1.84
N LEU A 215 29.23 -22.68 -2.43
CA LEU A 215 29.32 -23.06 -3.85
C LEU A 215 29.61 -24.56 -3.96
N GLY A 216 28.71 -25.29 -4.61
CA GLY A 216 28.89 -26.68 -5.00
C GLY A 216 29.42 -26.79 -6.43
N PHE A 217 30.45 -27.61 -6.62
CA PHE A 217 31.01 -27.88 -7.93
C PHE A 217 31.55 -29.31 -8.05
N ARG A 218 31.79 -29.74 -9.29
CA ARG A 218 32.29 -31.07 -9.62
C ARG A 218 33.46 -31.00 -10.59
N HIS A 219 34.57 -31.64 -10.21
CA HIS A 219 35.78 -31.75 -11.03
C HIS A 219 35.77 -33.01 -11.89
N GLY A 220 35.82 -32.89 -13.21
CA GLY A 220 36.04 -34.04 -14.12
C GLY A 220 35.11 -35.25 -13.93
N GLY A 221 33.87 -35.04 -13.46
CA GLY A 221 32.90 -36.12 -13.17
C GLY A 221 33.02 -36.78 -11.78
N ALA A 222 33.87 -36.25 -10.89
CA ALA A 222 34.04 -36.70 -9.51
C ALA A 222 32.82 -36.41 -8.61
N ARG A 223 32.92 -36.70 -7.31
CA ARG A 223 31.87 -36.40 -6.33
C ARG A 223 31.70 -34.88 -6.18
N GLU A 224 30.48 -34.41 -5.92
CA GLU A 224 30.20 -32.99 -5.65
C GLU A 224 30.97 -32.53 -4.42
N GLU A 225 31.73 -31.44 -4.57
CA GLU A 225 32.42 -30.73 -3.50
C GLU A 225 31.69 -29.42 -3.20
N THR A 226 31.46 -29.12 -1.92
CA THR A 226 30.91 -27.83 -1.49
C THR A 226 31.99 -27.05 -0.75
N ARG A 227 32.22 -25.80 -1.18
CA ARG A 227 33.15 -24.88 -0.52
C ARG A 227 32.47 -23.54 -0.23
N THR A 228 32.85 -22.92 0.88
CA THR A 228 32.38 -21.59 1.23
C THR A 228 33.23 -20.52 0.55
N VAL A 229 32.59 -19.52 -0.03
CA VAL A 229 33.24 -18.39 -0.69
C VAL A 229 32.90 -17.09 0.01
N SER A 230 33.91 -16.25 0.24
CA SER A 230 33.70 -14.92 0.80
C SER A 230 33.14 -13.97 -0.25
N LEU A 231 31.99 -13.38 0.05
CA LEU A 231 31.37 -12.32 -0.72
C LEU A 231 31.72 -10.93 -0.17
N VAL A 232 32.71 -10.84 0.73
CA VAL A 232 33.19 -9.55 1.26
C VAL A 232 33.78 -8.73 0.11
N GLY A 233 33.23 -7.53 -0.09
CA GLY A 233 33.62 -6.64 -1.19
C GLY A 233 32.80 -6.85 -2.46
N LEU A 234 31.88 -7.83 -2.49
CA LEU A 234 30.79 -7.81 -3.45
C LEU A 234 29.95 -6.64 -2.99
N ALA A 235 30.12 -5.49 -3.65
CA ALA A 235 29.20 -4.40 -3.44
C ALA A 235 27.81 -5.01 -3.65
N SER A 236 27.01 -5.09 -2.59
CA SER A 236 25.58 -4.97 -2.78
C SER A 236 25.50 -3.66 -3.53
N GLY A 237 25.30 -3.73 -4.85
CA GLY A 237 25.09 -2.51 -5.60
C GLY A 237 23.96 -1.87 -4.84
N LEU A 238 24.20 -0.71 -4.20
CA LEU A 238 23.11 0.20 -3.93
C LEU A 238 22.43 0.27 -5.27
N PRO A 239 21.23 -0.33 -5.41
CA PRO A 239 20.64 -0.50 -6.72
C PRO A 239 20.79 0.83 -7.44
N ARG A 240 21.24 0.83 -8.71
CA ARG A 240 21.22 2.06 -9.54
C ARG A 240 19.82 2.70 -9.55
N ASP A 241 18.84 1.98 -9.03
CA ASP A 241 17.50 2.41 -8.64
C ASP A 241 17.41 3.46 -7.52
N PHE A 242 18.36 3.62 -6.59
CA PHE A 242 18.19 4.64 -5.55
C PHE A 242 18.39 6.08 -6.05
N SER A 243 19.08 6.31 -7.19
CA SER A 243 19.14 7.66 -7.76
C SER A 243 17.76 8.17 -8.16
N TRP A 244 16.85 7.29 -8.59
CA TRP A 244 15.47 7.69 -8.84
C TRP A 244 14.69 7.90 -7.55
N VAL A 245 15.01 7.19 -6.45
CA VAL A 245 14.42 7.44 -5.12
C VAL A 245 14.82 8.83 -4.62
N PHE A 246 16.09 9.22 -4.74
CA PHE A 246 16.54 10.57 -4.39
C PHE A 246 15.98 11.65 -5.32
N ALA A 247 15.86 11.37 -6.62
CA ALA A 247 15.18 12.26 -7.56
C ALA A 247 13.67 12.38 -7.26
N LEU A 248 13.02 11.29 -6.80
CA LEU A 248 11.63 11.29 -6.36
C LEU A 248 11.45 12.16 -5.12
N ILE A 249 12.29 11.95 -4.11
CA ILE A 249 12.27 12.74 -2.88
C ILE A 249 12.54 14.22 -3.22
N GLY A 250 13.53 14.51 -4.05
CA GLY A 250 13.81 15.86 -4.53
C GLY A 250 12.65 16.50 -5.29
N PHE A 251 12.01 15.76 -6.21
CA PHE A 251 10.85 16.22 -6.96
C PHE A 251 9.63 16.45 -6.05
N VAL A 252 9.36 15.54 -5.13
CA VAL A 252 8.30 15.68 -4.12
C VAL A 252 8.56 16.91 -3.26
N CYS A 253 9.79 17.12 -2.79
CA CYS A 253 10.15 18.33 -2.04
C CYS A 253 9.94 19.60 -2.87
N VAL A 254 10.35 19.62 -4.14
CA VAL A 254 10.15 20.78 -5.03
C VAL A 254 8.66 21.05 -5.27
N VAL A 255 7.85 20.03 -5.55
CA VAL A 255 6.40 20.18 -5.79
C VAL A 255 5.69 20.62 -4.51
N VAL A 256 5.99 20.01 -3.37
CA VAL A 256 5.41 20.42 -2.08
C VAL A 256 5.81 21.85 -1.75
N VAL A 257 7.08 22.25 -1.90
CA VAL A 257 7.50 23.64 -1.68
C VAL A 257 6.81 24.58 -2.67
N ALA A 258 6.72 24.22 -3.95
CA ALA A 258 6.07 25.02 -4.99
C ALA A 258 4.55 25.18 -4.78
N PHE A 259 3.87 24.19 -4.19
CA PHE A 259 2.44 24.29 -3.90
C PHE A 259 2.15 24.89 -2.52
N VAL A 260 2.91 24.54 -1.48
CA VAL A 260 2.66 24.95 -0.09
C VAL A 260 3.19 26.36 0.19
N ALA A 261 4.42 26.68 -0.24
CA ALA A 261 5.07 27.95 0.11
C ALA A 261 4.37 29.20 -0.47
N PRO A 262 3.95 29.26 -1.76
CA PRO A 262 3.21 30.41 -2.26
C PRO A 262 1.77 30.41 -1.76
N PHE A 263 1.18 29.26 -1.43
CA PHE A 263 -0.17 29.21 -0.89
C PHE A 263 -0.23 29.80 0.52
N GLU A 264 0.67 29.51 1.46
CA GLU A 264 0.52 30.09 2.82
C GLU A 264 0.50 31.62 2.85
N GLY A 265 1.42 32.26 2.11
CA GLY A 265 1.50 33.71 2.03
C GLY A 265 0.33 34.34 1.26
N ARG A 266 -0.20 33.66 0.24
CA ARG A 266 -1.37 34.12 -0.54
C ARG A 266 -2.68 33.81 0.16
N LEU A 267 -2.78 32.68 0.86
CA LEU A 267 -3.92 32.26 1.65
C LEU A 267 -4.08 33.21 2.82
N ALA A 268 -3.03 33.46 3.61
CA ALA A 268 -3.09 34.45 4.69
C ALA A 268 -3.49 35.85 4.17
N ARG A 269 -2.96 36.29 3.03
CA ARG A 269 -3.36 37.54 2.38
C ARG A 269 -4.80 37.52 1.85
N ALA A 270 -5.25 36.41 1.29
CA ALA A 270 -6.61 36.23 0.80
C ALA A 270 -7.61 36.14 1.97
N GLU A 271 -7.26 35.44 3.07
CA GLU A 271 -8.02 35.40 4.31
C GLU A 271 -8.18 36.82 4.86
N LEU A 272 -7.09 37.61 4.90
CA LEU A 272 -7.09 38.99 5.37
C LEU A 272 -7.87 39.93 4.43
N ALA A 273 -7.68 39.81 3.12
CA ALA A 273 -8.35 40.65 2.12
C ALA A 273 -9.85 40.34 2.03
N MET A 274 -10.25 39.07 2.07
CA MET A 274 -11.66 38.67 2.08
C MET A 274 -12.33 38.98 3.42
N ALA A 275 -11.64 38.77 4.56
CA ALA A 275 -12.17 39.16 5.88
C ALA A 275 -12.33 40.67 6.02
N ALA A 276 -11.45 41.47 5.42
CA ALA A 276 -11.58 42.93 5.39
C ALA A 276 -12.79 43.37 4.54
N ARG A 277 -12.98 42.75 3.36
CA ARG A 277 -14.06 43.09 2.41
C ARG A 277 -15.45 42.59 2.83
N LEU A 278 -15.54 41.48 3.55
CA LEU A 278 -16.81 40.99 4.11
C LEU A 278 -17.23 41.78 5.36
N ARG A 279 -16.27 42.38 6.09
CA ARG A 279 -16.55 43.25 7.24
C ARG A 279 -17.00 44.66 6.87
N THR A 280 -16.65 45.16 5.69
CA THR A 280 -17.18 46.45 5.19
C THR A 280 -18.69 46.41 4.91
N ILE A 281 -19.28 45.21 4.74
CA ILE A 281 -20.73 45.05 4.51
C ILE A 281 -21.53 45.08 5.82
N ARG A 282 -20.90 44.91 7.00
CA ARG A 282 -21.59 44.81 8.30
C ARG A 282 -21.17 45.89 9.31
N ARG A 283 -21.63 47.12 9.02
CA ARG A 283 -21.93 48.32 9.86
C ARG A 283 -20.84 49.00 10.73
N ARG A 284 -20.83 50.34 10.60
CA ARG A 284 -20.65 51.40 11.63
C ARG A 284 -19.88 50.98 12.90
N ASP A 285 -18.57 51.26 12.92
CA ASP A 285 -17.77 51.76 14.07
C ASP A 285 -16.26 51.59 13.78
N VAL A 286 -15.82 52.20 12.67
CA VAL A 286 -14.45 52.04 12.16
C VAL A 286 -13.43 52.86 12.95
N ALA A 287 -13.85 53.88 13.72
CA ALA A 287 -12.92 54.72 14.47
C ALA A 287 -12.23 53.99 15.65
N GLY A 288 -12.89 53.00 16.26
CA GLY A 288 -12.30 52.19 17.34
C GLY A 288 -11.36 51.10 16.84
N LEU A 289 -11.66 50.51 15.67
CA LEU A 289 -10.92 49.37 15.13
C LEU A 289 -9.62 49.77 14.45
N VAL A 290 -9.54 50.96 13.86
CA VAL A 290 -8.28 51.50 13.29
C VAL A 290 -7.26 51.79 14.41
N ARG A 291 -7.70 52.32 15.56
CA ARG A 291 -6.85 52.49 16.75
C ARG A 291 -6.42 51.16 17.38
N ALA A 292 -7.28 50.14 17.36
CA ALA A 292 -6.93 48.78 17.81
C ALA A 292 -5.98 48.05 16.84
N SER A 293 -6.07 48.33 15.54
CA SER A 293 -5.22 47.73 14.49
C SER A 293 -3.81 48.34 14.47
N ALA A 294 -3.67 49.62 14.80
CA ALA A 294 -2.35 50.25 14.97
C ALA A 294 -1.61 49.74 16.23
N LYS A 295 -2.33 49.43 17.32
CA LYS A 295 -1.74 48.85 18.55
C LYS A 295 -1.52 47.33 18.49
N GLY A 296 -2.20 46.61 17.59
CA GLY A 296 -2.03 45.17 17.38
C GLY A 296 -0.75 44.77 16.63
N LEU A 297 -0.01 45.73 16.08
CA LEU A 297 1.26 45.53 15.36
C LEU A 297 2.51 45.48 16.28
N VAL A 298 2.35 45.69 17.61
CA VAL A 298 3.46 45.66 18.58
C VAL A 298 3.26 44.65 19.72
N GLY A 299 2.13 43.92 19.78
CA GLY A 299 1.85 42.98 20.86
C GLY A 299 2.04 41.50 20.49
N GLN A 300 3.15 40.92 20.96
CA GLN A 300 3.63 39.53 20.84
C GLN A 300 4.26 39.12 19.51
N LYS A 301 5.60 39.27 19.46
CA LYS A 301 6.47 38.43 18.63
C LYS A 301 6.18 36.96 19.00
N PRO A 302 5.75 36.08 18.07
CA PRO A 302 6.05 34.67 18.24
C PRO A 302 7.58 34.56 18.40
N THR A 303 8.07 33.75 19.33
CA THR A 303 9.50 33.44 19.39
C THR A 303 9.92 33.01 18.00
N ARG A 304 11.00 33.63 17.48
CA ARG A 304 11.49 33.45 16.09
C ARG A 304 11.72 31.97 15.75
N GLU A 305 11.90 31.14 16.78
CA GLU A 305 12.10 29.71 16.76
C GLU A 305 10.83 28.85 16.62
N LEU A 306 9.61 29.40 16.73
CA LEU A 306 8.36 28.63 16.60
C LEU A 306 7.50 29.04 15.38
N ALA A 307 7.90 30.07 14.65
CA ALA A 307 7.17 30.59 13.50
C ALA A 307 7.21 29.67 12.27
N TRP A 308 8.20 28.77 12.17
CA TRP A 308 8.39 27.83 11.05
C TRP A 308 7.64 26.50 11.23
N LEU A 309 7.15 26.20 12.44
CA LEU A 309 6.50 24.93 12.76
C LEU A 309 5.16 24.71 12.01
N PRO A 310 4.22 25.67 11.95
CA PRO A 310 2.98 25.49 11.20
C PRO A 310 3.19 25.22 9.68
N PRO A 311 4.06 25.97 8.98
CA PRO A 311 4.42 25.66 7.59
C PRO A 311 5.06 24.29 7.44
N ALA A 312 5.98 23.92 8.33
CA ALA A 312 6.69 22.64 8.26
C ALA A 312 5.73 21.46 8.43
N VAL A 313 4.81 21.52 9.39
CA VAL A 313 3.81 20.46 9.62
C VAL A 313 2.85 20.35 8.43
N LEU A 314 2.46 21.47 7.81
CA LEU A 314 1.61 21.47 6.62
C LEU A 314 2.34 20.90 5.39
N THR A 315 3.63 21.22 5.27
CA THR A 315 4.53 20.68 4.24
C THR A 315 4.66 19.17 4.40
N VAL A 316 4.87 18.68 5.62
CA VAL A 316 4.90 17.24 5.92
C VAL A 316 3.57 16.59 5.60
N ALA A 317 2.44 17.14 6.03
CA ALA A 317 1.12 16.59 5.71
C ALA A 317 0.85 16.53 4.19
N SER A 318 1.24 17.56 3.46
CA SER A 318 1.12 17.61 1.99
C SER A 318 2.06 16.64 1.28
N ALA A 319 3.28 16.48 1.79
CA ALA A 319 4.24 15.49 1.31
C ALA A 319 3.73 14.07 1.55
N THR A 320 3.15 13.79 2.72
CA THR A 320 2.51 12.51 3.02
C THR A 320 1.44 12.17 1.98
N VAL A 321 0.59 13.14 1.62
CA VAL A 321 -0.45 12.97 0.58
C VAL A 321 0.16 12.74 -0.81
N MET A 322 1.22 13.45 -1.15
CA MET A 322 1.88 13.33 -2.46
C MET A 322 2.57 11.98 -2.66
N VAL A 323 3.09 11.36 -1.59
CA VAL A 323 3.80 10.07 -1.65
C VAL A 323 2.83 8.87 -1.73
N LEU A 324 1.55 9.05 -1.40
CA LEU A 324 0.54 7.99 -1.39
C LEU A 324 0.49 7.13 -2.68
N PRO A 325 0.60 7.68 -3.90
CA PRO A 325 0.54 6.87 -5.13
C PRO A 325 1.83 6.08 -5.42
N GLY A 326 2.97 6.48 -4.84
CA GLY A 326 4.28 5.86 -5.06
C GLY A 326 4.65 4.77 -4.05
N ALA A 327 3.91 4.68 -2.93
CA ALA A 327 4.21 3.76 -1.84
C ALA A 327 4.12 2.27 -2.24
N GLY A 328 3.23 1.92 -3.19
CA GLY A 328 2.97 0.54 -3.58
C GLY A 328 4.15 -0.24 -4.20
N THR A 329 5.30 0.39 -4.45
CA THR A 329 6.53 -0.31 -4.88
C THR A 329 7.65 -0.36 -3.84
N LEU A 330 7.52 0.32 -2.69
CA LEU A 330 8.58 0.42 -1.68
C LEU A 330 8.14 0.11 -0.24
N VAL A 331 6.85 0.24 0.07
CA VAL A 331 6.28 0.00 1.41
C VAL A 331 4.92 -0.65 1.20
N ALA A 332 4.67 -1.74 1.93
CA ALA A 332 3.44 -2.55 1.98
C ALA A 332 2.21 -1.97 1.25
N GLU A 333 1.62 -2.79 0.37
CA GLU A 333 0.51 -2.50 -0.56
C GLU A 333 -0.80 -1.94 0.04
N ASP A 334 -0.82 -1.59 1.32
CA ASP A 334 -2.03 -1.22 2.06
C ASP A 334 -2.06 0.28 2.33
N LEU A 335 -2.66 1.01 1.39
CA LEU A 335 -3.09 2.37 1.63
C LEU A 335 -4.25 2.37 2.63
N ASP A 336 -3.94 2.52 3.92
CA ASP A 336 -4.94 2.62 4.97
C ASP A 336 -5.66 3.97 4.88
N LEU A 337 -6.77 4.01 4.13
CA LEU A 337 -7.79 5.06 4.21
C LEU A 337 -8.19 5.35 5.67
N LEU A 338 -8.14 4.31 6.51
CA LEU A 338 -8.33 4.37 7.94
C LEU A 338 -7.30 5.27 8.64
N LEU A 339 -6.02 5.23 8.25
CA LEU A 339 -4.97 6.05 8.85
C LEU A 339 -5.18 7.54 8.58
N LEU A 340 -5.52 7.90 7.32
CA LEU A 340 -5.84 9.28 6.96
C LEU A 340 -7.11 9.78 7.70
N PHE A 341 -8.10 8.91 7.87
CA PHE A 341 -9.30 9.19 8.64
C PHE A 341 -8.99 9.38 10.13
N VAL A 342 -8.18 8.50 10.74
CA VAL A 342 -7.73 8.62 12.13
C VAL A 342 -6.93 9.91 12.33
N ALA A 343 -6.05 10.28 11.39
CA ALA A 343 -5.31 11.54 11.45
C ALA A 343 -6.25 12.76 11.43
N PHE A 344 -7.30 12.74 10.61
CA PHE A 344 -8.33 13.77 10.61
C PHE A 344 -9.11 13.84 11.93
N VAL A 345 -9.53 12.69 12.48
CA VAL A 345 -10.26 12.63 13.76
C VAL A 345 -9.38 13.13 14.90
N ALA A 346 -8.12 12.71 14.96
CA ALA A 346 -7.14 13.15 15.95
C ALA A 346 -6.91 14.67 15.86
N SER A 347 -6.76 15.20 14.65
CA SER A 347 -6.68 16.64 14.41
C SER A 347 -7.95 17.37 14.87
N SER A 348 -9.14 16.85 14.57
CA SER A 348 -10.43 17.44 14.95
C SER A 348 -10.60 17.49 16.48
N ILE A 349 -10.17 16.43 17.18
CA ILE A 349 -10.13 16.38 18.64
C ILE A 349 -9.11 17.39 19.19
N ALA A 350 -7.92 17.49 18.59
CA ALA A 350 -6.90 18.45 19.01
C ALA A 350 -7.40 19.91 18.87
N ILE A 351 -8.16 20.22 17.81
CA ILE A 351 -8.84 21.51 17.65
C ILE A 351 -9.81 21.71 18.81
N ALA A 352 -10.73 20.76 19.05
CA ALA A 352 -11.74 20.87 20.08
C ALA A 352 -11.15 21.10 21.49
N MET A 353 -10.05 20.40 21.80
CA MET A 353 -9.35 20.52 23.08
C MET A 353 -8.56 21.82 23.22
N GLY A 354 -8.07 22.38 22.10
CA GLY A 354 -7.30 23.62 22.06
C GLY A 354 -8.11 24.92 22.00
N GLN A 355 -9.43 24.86 21.77
CA GLN A 355 -10.30 26.04 21.69
C GLN A 355 -10.72 26.61 23.04
N GLU A 356 -10.87 25.75 24.04
CA GLU A 356 -11.70 26.04 25.21
C GLU A 356 -10.98 25.68 26.52
N GLU A 357 -11.14 26.56 27.52
CA GLU A 357 -10.69 26.34 28.89
C GLU A 357 -11.88 25.90 29.75
N GLY A 358 -11.67 24.88 30.59
CA GLY A 358 -12.71 24.28 31.43
C GLY A 358 -13.39 23.05 30.80
N PHE A 359 -14.02 22.23 31.65
CA PHE A 359 -14.58 20.92 31.28
C PHE A 359 -15.77 21.02 30.32
N PHE A 360 -16.81 21.82 30.66
CA PHE A 360 -18.04 21.89 29.88
C PHE A 360 -17.86 22.49 28.47
N PRO A 361 -17.09 23.57 28.27
CA PRO A 361 -16.84 24.10 26.94
C PRO A 361 -16.03 23.13 26.06
N ARG A 362 -15.04 22.41 26.62
CA ARG A 362 -14.31 21.33 25.90
C ARG A 362 -15.21 20.18 25.49
N ALA A 363 -16.10 19.73 26.38
CA ALA A 363 -17.06 18.68 26.06
C ALA A 363 -17.99 19.08 24.90
N ARG A 364 -18.42 20.35 24.84
CA ARG A 364 -19.23 20.88 23.72
C ARG A 364 -18.45 21.02 22.42
N ALA A 365 -17.20 21.49 22.50
CA ALA A 365 -16.31 21.56 21.33
C ALA A 365 -16.04 20.16 20.76
N LEU A 366 -15.83 19.17 21.63
CA LEU A 366 -15.65 17.77 21.24
C LEU A 366 -16.91 17.21 20.58
N ALA A 367 -18.09 17.44 21.17
CA ALA A 367 -19.36 17.02 20.58
C ALA A 367 -19.57 17.65 19.20
N THR A 368 -19.20 18.93 19.02
CA THR A 368 -19.27 19.62 17.73
C THR A 368 -18.33 19.00 16.71
N ALA A 369 -17.09 18.67 17.11
CA ALA A 369 -16.11 18.00 16.25
C ALA A 369 -16.59 16.60 15.82
N ILE A 370 -17.19 15.82 16.73
CA ILE A 370 -17.76 14.50 16.44
C ILE A 370 -18.94 14.62 15.46
N VAL A 371 -19.87 15.55 15.71
CA VAL A 371 -21.04 15.74 14.83
C VAL A 371 -20.60 16.18 13.42
N LEU A 372 -19.59 17.03 13.32
CA LEU A 372 -19.07 17.50 12.04
C LEU A 372 -18.15 16.49 11.33
N SER A 373 -17.70 15.42 12.00
CA SER A 373 -16.97 14.32 11.34
C SER A 373 -17.90 13.26 10.76
N LEU A 374 -19.18 13.19 11.18
CA LEU A 374 -20.16 12.22 10.68
C LEU A 374 -20.33 12.22 9.15
N PRO A 375 -20.42 13.36 8.43
CA PRO A 375 -20.51 13.33 6.97
C PRO A 375 -19.33 12.61 6.31
N LEU A 376 -18.11 12.76 6.85
CA LEU A 376 -16.92 12.08 6.34
C LEU A 376 -16.97 10.57 6.62
N VAL A 377 -17.49 10.17 7.78
CA VAL A 377 -17.75 8.75 8.09
C VAL A 377 -18.73 8.15 7.10
N LEU A 378 -19.86 8.84 6.84
CA LEU A 378 -20.86 8.41 5.86
C LEU A 378 -20.27 8.33 4.45
N ALA A 379 -19.41 9.28 4.08
CA ALA A 379 -18.69 9.27 2.81
C ALA A 379 -17.75 8.06 2.67
N LEU A 380 -17.01 7.72 3.73
CA LEU A 380 -16.17 6.52 3.78
C LEU A 380 -17.00 5.24 3.67
N VAL A 381 -18.04 5.09 4.48
CA VAL A 381 -18.93 3.91 4.46
C VAL A 381 -19.62 3.78 3.10
N SER A 382 -20.01 4.89 2.47
CA SER A 382 -20.59 4.89 1.12
C SER A 382 -19.62 4.30 0.10
N ALA A 383 -18.38 4.79 0.08
CA ALA A 383 -17.36 4.33 -0.86
C ALA A 383 -16.99 2.85 -0.63
N VAL A 384 -16.84 2.43 0.62
CA VAL A 384 -16.60 1.03 0.99
C VAL A 384 -17.77 0.14 0.59
N GLY A 385 -19.01 0.60 0.83
CA GLY A 385 -20.22 -0.14 0.44
C GLY A 385 -20.33 -0.34 -1.08
N THR A 386 -19.84 0.61 -1.89
CA THR A 386 -19.84 0.47 -3.35
C THR A 386 -18.72 -0.40 -3.90
N THR A 387 -17.59 -0.50 -3.18
CA THR A 387 -16.36 -1.15 -3.70
C THR A 387 -16.08 -2.49 -3.04
N GLY A 388 -16.67 -2.77 -1.88
CA GLY A 388 -16.46 -3.99 -1.10
C GLY A 388 -15.08 -4.10 -0.43
N SER A 389 -14.27 -3.03 -0.47
CA SER A 389 -12.91 -3.03 0.05
C SER A 389 -12.63 -1.77 0.87
N LEU A 390 -11.82 -1.93 1.92
CA LEU A 390 -11.27 -0.82 2.71
C LEU A 390 -9.95 -0.30 2.13
N ARG A 391 -9.37 -1.00 1.16
CA ARG A 391 -8.09 -0.62 0.55
C ARG A 391 -8.33 0.55 -0.40
N GLY A 392 -7.60 1.65 -0.21
CA GLY A 392 -7.78 2.82 -1.06
C GLY A 392 -7.46 2.58 -2.54
N ILE A 393 -6.62 1.60 -2.85
CA ILE A 393 -6.33 1.22 -4.23
C ILE A 393 -7.55 0.64 -4.94
N ASP A 394 -8.37 -0.16 -4.27
CA ASP A 394 -9.56 -0.77 -4.85
C ASP A 394 -10.64 0.28 -5.09
N VAL A 395 -10.79 1.23 -4.16
CA VAL A 395 -11.69 2.38 -4.33
C VAL A 395 -11.30 3.26 -5.51
N VAL A 396 -9.99 3.46 -5.72
CA VAL A 396 -9.47 4.24 -6.84
C VAL A 396 -9.59 3.47 -8.16
N ARG A 397 -9.36 2.15 -8.16
CA ARG A 397 -9.54 1.28 -9.35
C ARG A 397 -10.98 1.21 -9.82
N GLY A 398 -11.94 1.22 -8.88
CA GLY A 398 -13.37 1.28 -9.19
C GLY A 398 -13.81 2.61 -9.84
N GLN A 399 -12.98 3.65 -9.76
CA GLN A 399 -13.18 4.94 -10.41
C GLN A 399 -12.45 4.98 -11.75
N GLY A 400 -13.10 5.60 -12.74
CA GLY A 400 -12.48 5.82 -14.04
C GLY A 400 -11.57 7.06 -14.07
N PRO A 401 -10.69 7.19 -15.07
CA PRO A 401 -9.82 8.35 -15.22
C PRO A 401 -10.55 9.67 -15.44
N ALA A 402 -11.71 9.65 -16.10
CA ALA A 402 -12.38 10.87 -16.52
C ALA A 402 -13.30 11.45 -15.43
N PRO A 403 -13.50 12.78 -15.38
CA PRO A 403 -14.33 13.42 -14.35
C PRO A 403 -15.75 12.86 -14.23
N TRP A 404 -16.38 12.48 -15.34
CA TRP A 404 -17.73 11.89 -15.35
C TRP A 404 -17.77 10.44 -14.82
N GLU A 405 -16.62 9.78 -14.71
CA GLU A 405 -16.48 8.42 -14.17
C GLU A 405 -16.11 8.41 -12.68
N TRP A 406 -15.85 9.58 -12.10
CA TRP A 406 -15.54 9.72 -10.68
C TRP A 406 -16.79 9.45 -9.83
N ASN A 407 -16.60 8.87 -8.65
CA ASN A 407 -17.71 8.54 -7.77
C ASN A 407 -18.54 9.77 -7.36
N ALA A 408 -17.94 10.96 -7.27
CA ALA A 408 -18.65 12.22 -7.03
C ALA A 408 -19.74 12.49 -8.07
N PHE A 409 -19.53 12.09 -9.33
CA PHE A 409 -20.39 12.43 -10.46
C PHE A 409 -21.20 11.24 -10.98
N ARG A 410 -20.89 10.01 -10.56
CA ARG A 410 -21.72 8.83 -10.90
C ARG A 410 -23.15 8.90 -10.35
N SER A 411 -23.35 9.57 -9.23
CA SER A 411 -24.69 9.81 -8.69
C SER A 411 -24.83 11.23 -8.13
N PRO A 412 -26.02 11.85 -8.25
CA PRO A 412 -26.26 13.17 -7.66
C PRO A 412 -26.14 13.15 -6.13
N PHE A 413 -26.42 12.00 -5.52
CA PHE A 413 -26.35 11.82 -4.07
C PHE A 413 -24.90 11.78 -3.56
N ALA A 414 -23.99 11.15 -4.30
CA ALA A 414 -22.57 11.20 -3.98
C ALA A 414 -22.02 12.63 -4.02
N LEU A 415 -22.45 13.44 -5.01
CA LEU A 415 -22.09 14.86 -5.08
C LEU A 415 -22.58 15.63 -3.84
N VAL A 416 -23.85 15.44 -3.45
CA VAL A 416 -24.42 16.06 -2.25
C VAL A 416 -23.66 15.65 -0.99
N LEU A 417 -23.24 14.39 -0.89
CA LEU A 417 -22.46 13.89 0.24
C LEU A 417 -21.07 14.54 0.30
N VAL A 418 -20.39 14.71 -0.83
CA VAL A 418 -19.12 15.45 -0.92
C VAL A 418 -19.31 16.92 -0.50
N LEU A 419 -20.37 17.58 -0.98
CA LEU A 419 -20.69 18.94 -0.58
C LEU A 419 -20.96 19.02 0.93
N ALA A 420 -21.71 18.09 1.51
CA ALA A 420 -21.96 18.04 2.95
C ALA A 420 -20.65 17.93 3.76
N CYS A 421 -19.67 17.17 3.27
CA CYS A 421 -18.34 17.09 3.90
C CYS A 421 -17.59 18.43 3.84
N ILE A 422 -17.59 19.10 2.68
CA ILE A 422 -16.98 20.43 2.50
C ILE A 422 -17.62 21.46 3.44
N PHE A 423 -18.95 21.46 3.54
CA PHE A 423 -19.67 22.35 4.45
C PHE A 423 -19.32 22.06 5.92
N ALA A 424 -19.25 20.78 6.31
CA ALA A 424 -18.88 20.39 7.67
C ALA A 424 -17.46 20.85 8.05
N GLN A 425 -16.49 20.70 7.14
CA GLN A 425 -15.10 21.19 7.31
C GLN A 425 -15.03 22.72 7.39
N GLY A 426 -15.83 23.42 6.58
CA GLY A 426 -15.96 24.87 6.63
C GLY A 426 -16.51 25.34 7.98
N TYR A 427 -17.51 24.65 8.53
CA TYR A 427 -18.08 24.94 9.84
C TYR A 427 -17.09 24.72 10.99
N LEU A 428 -16.31 23.63 10.94
CA LEU A 428 -15.31 23.30 11.97
C LEU A 428 -14.26 24.41 12.11
N GLY A 429 -13.94 25.12 11.02
CA GLY A 429 -12.98 26.23 11.02
C GLY A 429 -13.54 27.59 11.43
N THR A 430 -14.85 27.74 11.65
CA THR A 430 -15.44 29.06 11.96
C THR A 430 -14.97 29.58 13.32
N ARG A 431 -14.56 30.86 13.37
CA ARG A 431 -14.01 31.50 14.58
C ARG A 431 -15.16 31.90 15.53
N PRO A 432 -15.13 31.50 16.83
CA PRO A 432 -15.98 32.12 17.83
C PRO A 432 -15.65 33.61 17.96
N PHE A 433 -16.68 34.45 18.06
CA PHE A 433 -16.52 35.90 18.17
C PHE A 433 -15.71 36.26 19.42
N GLY A 434 -14.60 36.99 19.25
CA GLY A 434 -13.80 37.55 20.37
C GLY A 434 -12.67 36.68 20.93
N ARG A 435 -12.44 35.45 20.46
CA ARG A 435 -11.35 34.58 20.96
C ARG A 435 -10.28 34.30 19.90
N ARG A 436 -9.00 34.46 20.26
CA ARG A 436 -7.85 34.03 19.44
C ARG A 436 -7.53 32.59 19.75
N HIS A 437 -7.39 31.75 18.73
CA HIS A 437 -6.82 30.41 18.89
C HIS A 437 -5.35 30.52 19.33
N GLY A 438 -4.87 29.57 20.12
CA GLY A 438 -3.43 29.28 20.17
C GLY A 438 -2.94 28.82 18.80
N THR A 439 -1.67 29.09 18.47
CA THR A 439 -1.02 28.70 17.21
C THR A 439 -1.16 27.20 16.90
N SER A 440 -1.23 26.36 17.93
CA SER A 440 -1.42 24.91 17.83
C SER A 440 -2.80 24.51 17.26
N ALA A 441 -3.89 25.16 17.68
CA ALA A 441 -5.24 24.79 17.24
C ALA A 441 -5.52 25.19 15.78
N ASP A 442 -4.95 26.30 15.31
CA ASP A 442 -5.03 26.70 13.89
C ASP A 442 -4.19 25.75 13.00
N THR A 443 -3.02 25.32 13.49
CA THR A 443 -2.19 24.32 12.80
C THR A 443 -2.92 22.98 12.72
N ALA A 444 -3.51 22.51 13.83
CA ALA A 444 -4.30 21.28 13.85
C ALA A 444 -5.46 21.35 12.84
N TYR A 445 -6.20 22.46 12.77
CA TYR A 445 -7.26 22.65 11.77
C TYR A 445 -6.76 22.52 10.33
N ARG A 446 -5.66 23.20 9.98
CA ARG A 446 -5.11 23.14 8.62
C ARG A 446 -4.68 21.73 8.24
N VAL A 447 -4.04 21.02 9.17
CA VAL A 447 -3.62 19.63 8.98
C VAL A 447 -4.82 18.70 8.77
N GLY A 448 -5.85 18.82 9.61
CA GLY A 448 -7.08 18.05 9.46
C GLY A 448 -7.81 18.37 8.16
N LEU A 449 -7.78 19.63 7.73
CA LEU A 449 -8.37 20.06 6.47
C LEU A 449 -7.66 19.43 5.25
N VAL A 450 -6.33 19.35 5.27
CA VAL A 450 -5.55 18.67 4.22
C VAL A 450 -5.85 17.17 4.20
N PHE A 451 -5.81 16.49 5.35
CA PHE A 451 -6.06 15.05 5.38
C PHE A 451 -7.48 14.67 4.97
N SER A 452 -8.49 15.38 5.47
CA SER A 452 -9.88 15.10 5.08
C SER A 452 -10.16 15.44 3.61
N SER A 453 -9.54 16.49 3.07
CA SER A 453 -9.59 16.79 1.63
C SER A 453 -8.88 15.75 0.79
N ALA A 454 -7.78 15.16 1.28
CA ALA A 454 -7.09 14.06 0.62
C ALA A 454 -7.94 12.78 0.61
N VAL A 455 -8.59 12.45 1.73
CA VAL A 455 -9.55 11.34 1.81
C VAL A 455 -10.68 11.52 0.80
N LEU A 456 -11.31 12.71 0.74
CA LEU A 456 -12.37 12.98 -0.24
C LEU A 456 -11.88 12.88 -1.69
N ALA A 457 -10.66 13.34 -1.96
CA ALA A 457 -10.07 13.23 -3.30
C ALA A 457 -9.87 11.76 -3.73
N VAL A 458 -9.42 10.90 -2.81
CA VAL A 458 -9.27 9.46 -3.04
C VAL A 458 -10.62 8.76 -3.21
N LEU A 459 -11.57 9.03 -2.31
CA LEU A 459 -12.87 8.36 -2.31
C LEU A 459 -13.78 8.76 -3.49
N PHE A 460 -13.76 10.04 -3.88
CA PHE A 460 -14.77 10.60 -4.78
C PHE A 460 -14.26 11.29 -6.04
N LEU A 461 -12.98 11.68 -6.14
CA LEU A 461 -12.43 12.42 -7.30
C LEU A 461 -11.38 11.60 -8.08
N GLY A 462 -11.47 10.27 -8.06
CA GLY A 462 -10.59 9.38 -8.82
C GLY A 462 -9.15 9.31 -8.30
N GLY A 463 -8.89 9.81 -7.09
CA GLY A 463 -7.58 9.77 -6.44
C GLY A 463 -6.45 10.23 -7.35
N TYR A 464 -5.47 9.34 -7.53
CA TYR A 464 -4.25 9.56 -8.29
C TYR A 464 -4.27 8.99 -9.73
N ARG A 465 -5.42 8.52 -10.25
CA ARG A 465 -5.47 8.02 -11.64
C ARG A 465 -5.29 9.14 -12.66
N LEU A 466 -4.45 8.88 -13.65
CA LEU A 466 -4.26 9.74 -14.81
C LEU A 466 -5.12 9.26 -15.99
N PRO A 467 -5.65 10.17 -16.83
CA PRO A 467 -6.32 9.81 -18.08
C PRO A 467 -5.39 9.07 -19.04
N GLY A 468 -5.83 7.88 -19.51
CA GLY A 468 -5.16 7.13 -20.58
C GLY A 468 -3.97 6.27 -20.16
N THR A 469 -3.62 6.17 -18.87
CA THR A 469 -2.50 5.31 -18.42
C THR A 469 -2.96 3.91 -18.02
N VAL A 470 -2.37 2.91 -18.68
CA VAL A 470 -2.45 1.47 -18.36
C VAL A 470 -1.53 1.15 -17.16
N ASP A 471 -1.84 0.09 -16.42
CA ASP A 471 -1.38 -0.26 -15.05
C ASP A 471 0.12 -0.27 -14.71
N LYS A 472 1.03 0.12 -15.63
CA LYS A 472 2.45 0.37 -15.36
C LYS A 472 2.77 1.86 -15.42
N LEU A 473 2.65 2.56 -14.29
CA LEU A 473 3.07 3.96 -14.18
C LEU A 473 4.60 4.06 -14.18
N THR A 474 5.18 4.60 -15.24
CA THR A 474 6.58 5.08 -15.26
C THR A 474 6.81 6.12 -14.16
N PHE A 475 8.06 6.41 -13.80
CA PHE A 475 8.41 7.41 -12.78
C PHE A 475 7.65 8.73 -12.95
N PHE A 476 7.66 9.29 -14.16
CA PHE A 476 6.97 10.55 -14.46
C PHE A 476 5.46 10.42 -14.31
N ALA A 477 4.89 9.26 -14.61
CA ALA A 477 3.47 9.01 -14.43
C ALA A 477 3.10 8.89 -12.94
N LYS A 478 3.92 8.26 -12.09
CA LYS A 478 3.72 8.25 -10.63
C LYS A 478 3.83 9.65 -10.03
N ALA A 479 4.82 10.41 -10.47
CA ALA A 479 5.03 11.80 -10.04
C ALA A 479 3.88 12.72 -10.46
N ALA A 480 3.39 12.57 -11.70
CA ALA A 480 2.23 13.28 -12.22
C ALA A 480 0.94 12.87 -11.49
N ALA A 481 0.77 11.59 -11.17
CA ALA A 481 -0.33 11.06 -10.37
C ALA A 481 -0.36 11.65 -8.95
N GLY A 482 0.79 11.69 -8.27
CA GLY A 482 0.95 12.36 -6.97
C GLY A 482 0.67 13.87 -7.03
N THR A 483 1.15 14.54 -8.07
CA THR A 483 0.90 15.97 -8.30
C THR A 483 -0.57 16.25 -8.56
N LEU A 484 -1.25 15.40 -9.33
CA LEU A 484 -2.68 15.52 -9.60
C LEU A 484 -3.51 15.31 -8.33
N LEU A 485 -3.16 14.31 -7.51
CA LEU A 485 -3.81 14.09 -6.22
C LEU A 485 -3.65 15.31 -5.32
N LEU A 486 -2.42 15.83 -5.21
CA LEU A 486 -2.13 17.03 -4.43
C LEU A 486 -2.93 18.24 -4.93
N ALA A 487 -3.03 18.44 -6.24
CA ALA A 487 -3.82 19.50 -6.85
C ALA A 487 -5.32 19.38 -6.50
N LYS A 488 -5.89 18.17 -6.57
CA LYS A 488 -7.28 17.89 -6.17
C LYS A 488 -7.49 18.17 -4.68
N THR A 489 -6.55 17.74 -3.82
CA THR A 489 -6.59 18.02 -2.38
C THR A 489 -6.62 19.51 -2.10
N TRP A 490 -5.73 20.29 -2.73
CA TRP A 490 -5.70 21.75 -2.54
C TRP A 490 -6.92 22.47 -3.12
N ALA A 491 -7.51 21.96 -4.20
CA ALA A 491 -8.78 22.48 -4.71
C ALA A 491 -9.92 22.32 -3.68
N LEU A 492 -10.01 21.15 -3.03
CA LEU A 492 -10.98 20.90 -1.96
C LEU A 492 -10.71 21.75 -0.71
N VAL A 493 -9.44 21.90 -0.30
CA VAL A 493 -9.05 22.82 0.78
C VAL A 493 -9.52 24.24 0.48
N GLY A 494 -9.25 24.74 -0.74
CA GLY A 494 -9.68 26.07 -1.17
C GLY A 494 -11.20 26.25 -1.13
N LEU A 495 -11.95 25.22 -1.51
CA LEU A 495 -13.42 25.23 -1.48
C LEU A 495 -13.97 25.25 -0.05
N SER A 496 -13.43 24.44 0.86
CA SER A 496 -13.81 24.42 2.27
C SER A 496 -13.49 25.76 2.96
N LEU A 497 -12.39 26.40 2.57
CA LEU A 497 -12.07 27.76 3.02
C LEU A 497 -13.03 28.81 2.45
N LEU A 498 -13.43 28.69 1.19
CA LEU A 498 -14.43 29.58 0.59
C LEU A 498 -15.77 29.49 1.33
N VAL A 499 -16.19 28.28 1.71
CA VAL A 499 -17.36 28.07 2.58
C VAL A 499 -17.14 28.74 3.94
N ARG A 500 -15.99 28.49 4.60
CA ARG A 500 -15.64 29.12 5.88
C ARG A 500 -15.76 30.65 5.83
N PHE A 501 -15.28 31.29 4.76
CA PHE A 501 -15.34 32.74 4.59
C PHE A 501 -16.74 33.26 4.23
N SER A 502 -17.53 32.48 3.52
CA SER A 502 -18.91 32.85 3.17
C SER A 502 -19.85 32.84 4.39
N LEU A 503 -19.44 32.19 5.48
CA LEU A 503 -20.25 32.02 6.68
C LEU A 503 -19.97 33.10 7.73
N PRO A 504 -21.00 33.64 8.39
CA PRO A 504 -20.81 34.59 9.47
C PRO A 504 -20.14 33.92 10.68
N THR A 505 -19.19 34.65 11.30
CA THR A 505 -18.55 34.28 12.58
C THR A 505 -19.63 34.01 13.62
N SER A 506 -19.52 32.89 14.33
CA SER A 506 -20.61 32.38 15.15
C SER A 506 -20.13 31.78 16.45
N LYS A 507 -21.03 31.69 17.43
CA LYS A 507 -20.72 31.06 18.70
C LYS A 507 -20.56 29.54 18.51
N VAL A 508 -19.88 28.87 19.44
CA VAL A 508 -19.71 27.40 19.41
C VAL A 508 -21.07 26.69 19.32
N ASP A 509 -22.09 27.20 20.01
CA ASP A 509 -23.46 26.66 19.97
C ASP A 509 -24.13 26.75 18.59
N ASP A 510 -23.75 27.72 17.77
CA ASP A 510 -24.21 27.83 16.39
C ASP A 510 -23.52 26.80 15.48
N GLY A 511 -22.28 26.42 15.80
CA GLY A 511 -21.53 25.38 15.09
C GLY A 511 -22.22 24.02 15.19
N LEU A 512 -22.61 23.62 16.39
CA LEU A 512 -23.38 22.39 16.61
C LEU A 512 -24.74 22.43 15.91
N ARG A 513 -25.48 23.55 16.00
CA ARG A 513 -26.78 23.71 15.31
C ARG A 513 -26.66 23.63 13.80
N ARG A 514 -25.59 24.16 13.20
CA ARG A 514 -25.32 24.05 11.76
C ARG A 514 -24.90 22.62 11.39
N GLY A 515 -24.05 21.99 12.19
CA GLY A 515 -23.69 20.57 12.02
C GLY A 515 -24.93 19.67 12.02
N LEU A 516 -25.86 19.91 12.94
CA LEU A 516 -27.15 19.21 13.00
C LEU A 516 -28.04 19.41 11.76
N LYS A 517 -27.80 20.44 10.93
CA LYS A 517 -28.50 20.61 9.64
C LYS A 517 -27.81 19.89 8.48
N VAL A 518 -26.49 19.78 8.53
CA VAL A 518 -25.69 19.11 7.50
C VAL A 518 -25.80 17.59 7.62
N VAL A 519 -25.79 17.06 8.85
CA VAL A 519 -25.80 15.61 9.10
C VAL A 519 -27.04 14.93 8.51
N PRO A 520 -28.28 15.44 8.67
CA PRO A 520 -29.44 14.84 8.03
C PRO A 520 -29.36 14.86 6.50
N ALA A 521 -28.85 15.94 5.90
CA ALA A 521 -28.66 16.01 4.46
C ALA A 521 -27.63 14.98 3.98
N ALA A 522 -26.52 14.80 4.71
CA ALA A 522 -25.52 13.78 4.44
C ALA A 522 -26.10 12.36 4.59
N LEU A 523 -26.94 12.12 5.62
CA LEU A 523 -27.58 10.83 5.85
C LEU A 523 -28.59 10.49 4.74
N VAL A 524 -29.41 11.45 4.33
CA VAL A 524 -30.35 11.26 3.21
C VAL A 524 -29.59 10.99 1.92
N ALA A 525 -28.52 11.74 1.64
CA ALA A 525 -27.68 11.50 0.48
C ALA A 525 -27.01 10.12 0.51
N PHE A 526 -26.53 9.69 1.68
CA PHE A 526 -25.96 8.36 1.88
C PHE A 526 -26.98 7.24 1.59
N VAL A 527 -28.17 7.31 2.21
CA VAL A 527 -29.22 6.30 2.02
C VAL A 527 -29.69 6.28 0.56
N ALA A 528 -29.91 7.45 -0.05
CA ALA A 528 -30.28 7.55 -1.46
C ALA A 528 -29.18 7.01 -2.38
N GLY A 529 -27.90 7.22 -2.04
CA GLY A 529 -26.76 6.63 -2.75
C GLY A 529 -26.73 5.11 -2.67
N LEU A 530 -27.02 4.52 -1.51
CA LEU A 530 -27.14 3.06 -1.37
C LEU A 530 -28.28 2.50 -2.22
N VAL A 531 -29.45 3.14 -2.18
CA VAL A 531 -30.59 2.74 -3.01
C VAL A 531 -30.25 2.84 -4.50
N TRP A 532 -29.57 3.92 -4.91
CA TRP A 532 -29.10 4.12 -6.29
C TRP A 532 -28.21 2.96 -6.75
N THR A 533 -27.22 2.58 -5.94
CA THR A 533 -26.29 1.50 -6.29
C THR A 533 -26.96 0.13 -6.41
N ARG A 534 -28.06 -0.08 -5.69
CA ARG A 534 -28.83 -1.33 -5.71
C ARG A 534 -29.84 -1.42 -6.86
N TRP A 535 -30.18 -0.28 -7.48
CA TRP A 535 -31.14 -0.20 -8.59
C TRP A 535 -30.54 -0.68 -9.93
N HIS A 536 -29.22 -0.90 -10.04
CA HIS A 536 -28.54 -1.33 -11.27
C HIS A 536 -28.88 -0.45 -12.49
N VAL A 537 -28.63 0.86 -12.37
CA VAL A 537 -28.76 1.79 -13.50
C VAL A 537 -27.77 1.38 -14.60
N ARG A 538 -28.20 1.39 -15.87
CA ARG A 538 -27.32 1.08 -17.01
C ARG A 538 -26.14 2.06 -17.07
N TYR A 539 -24.94 1.56 -17.35
CA TYR A 539 -23.71 2.35 -17.44
C TYR A 539 -23.82 3.56 -18.38
N ASP A 540 -24.53 3.44 -19.50
CA ASP A 540 -24.75 4.54 -20.46
C ASP A 540 -25.47 5.75 -19.83
N VAL A 541 -26.44 5.46 -18.95
CA VAL A 541 -27.24 6.47 -18.25
C VAL A 541 -26.44 7.11 -17.12
N GLU A 542 -25.64 6.32 -16.39
CA GLU A 542 -24.74 6.86 -15.38
C GLU A 542 -23.69 7.80 -15.98
N GLY A 543 -23.13 7.45 -17.15
CA GLY A 543 -22.20 8.31 -17.88
C GLY A 543 -22.83 9.63 -18.32
N ALA A 544 -24.08 9.59 -18.82
CA ALA A 544 -24.81 10.79 -19.20
C ALA A 544 -25.12 11.70 -17.99
N ILE A 545 -25.55 11.11 -16.87
CA ILE A 545 -25.79 11.83 -15.61
C ILE A 545 -24.47 12.46 -15.10
N GLY A 546 -23.37 11.71 -15.13
CA GLY A 546 -22.05 12.20 -14.76
C GLY A 546 -21.61 13.37 -15.61
N GLY A 547 -21.78 13.29 -16.94
CA GLY A 547 -21.51 14.40 -17.85
C GLY A 547 -22.31 15.67 -17.52
N VAL A 548 -23.61 15.52 -17.23
CA VAL A 548 -24.48 16.65 -16.83
C VAL A 548 -24.04 17.25 -15.50
N LEU A 549 -23.71 16.43 -14.50
CA LEU A 549 -23.29 16.91 -13.18
C LEU A 549 -21.92 17.60 -13.22
N VAL A 550 -20.99 17.10 -14.03
CA VAL A 550 -19.69 17.76 -14.27
C VAL A 550 -19.91 19.12 -14.93
N LEU A 551 -20.73 19.20 -15.97
CA LEU A 551 -21.04 20.45 -16.66
C LEU A 551 -21.72 21.47 -15.71
N ALA A 552 -22.72 21.02 -14.95
CA ALA A 552 -23.42 21.86 -13.97
C ALA A 552 -22.45 22.39 -12.90
N SER A 553 -21.56 21.53 -12.40
CA SER A 553 -20.53 21.91 -11.43
C SER A 553 -19.56 22.93 -12.02
N ALA A 554 -19.08 22.72 -13.25
CA ALA A 554 -18.18 23.64 -13.94
C ALA A 554 -18.83 25.02 -14.14
N VAL A 555 -20.10 25.07 -14.56
CA VAL A 555 -20.86 26.33 -14.72
C VAL A 555 -21.03 27.04 -13.37
N PHE A 556 -21.34 26.30 -12.31
CA PHE A 556 -21.45 26.85 -10.96
C PHE A 556 -20.13 27.49 -10.50
N PHE A 557 -19.00 26.76 -10.64
CA PHE A 557 -17.69 27.28 -10.28
C PHE A 557 -17.28 28.49 -11.12
N ALA A 558 -17.53 28.47 -12.43
CA ALA A 558 -17.27 29.62 -13.30
C ALA A 558 -18.07 30.86 -12.86
N ARG A 559 -19.34 30.70 -12.47
CA ARG A 559 -20.16 31.80 -11.93
C ARG A 559 -19.66 32.31 -10.59
N VAL A 560 -19.24 31.42 -9.69
CA VAL A 560 -18.65 31.82 -8.39
C VAL A 560 -17.36 32.59 -8.62
N LEU A 561 -16.45 32.09 -9.47
CA LEU A 561 -15.20 32.78 -9.81
C LEU A 561 -15.45 34.12 -10.48
N ALA A 562 -16.40 34.20 -11.41
CA ALA A 562 -16.79 35.46 -12.05
C ALA A 562 -17.33 36.47 -11.03
N ARG A 563 -18.16 36.03 -10.07
CA ARG A 563 -18.66 36.90 -8.99
C ARG A 563 -17.55 37.34 -8.05
N VAL A 564 -16.62 36.45 -7.69
CA VAL A 564 -15.46 36.79 -6.85
C VAL A 564 -14.56 37.78 -7.58
N LYS A 565 -14.30 37.57 -8.88
CA LYS A 565 -13.51 38.48 -9.72
C LYS A 565 -14.20 39.85 -9.84
N PHE A 566 -15.48 39.89 -10.16
CA PHE A 566 -16.27 41.12 -10.25
C PHE A 566 -16.29 41.90 -8.92
N ALA A 567 -16.51 41.19 -7.80
CA ALA A 567 -16.42 41.77 -6.47
C ALA A 567 -14.99 42.21 -6.11
N SER A 568 -13.96 41.63 -6.75
CA SER A 568 -12.57 41.99 -6.52
C SER A 568 -12.09 43.20 -7.30
N GLU A 569 -12.66 43.41 -8.50
CA GLU A 569 -12.34 44.47 -9.44
C GLU A 569 -13.19 45.72 -9.22
N SER A 570 -14.35 45.62 -8.56
CA SER A 570 -15.20 46.77 -8.25
C SER A 570 -14.61 47.58 -7.08
N PRO A 571 -13.99 48.75 -7.31
CA PRO A 571 -13.51 49.60 -6.24
C PRO A 571 -14.71 50.39 -5.71
N THR A 572 -15.03 50.21 -4.42
CA THR A 572 -15.87 51.13 -3.62
C THR A 572 -17.14 51.65 -4.32
N THR A 573 -18.30 51.07 -4.00
CA THR A 573 -19.56 51.80 -4.10
C THR A 573 -19.45 53.06 -3.24
N HIS A 574 -19.09 54.19 -3.85
CA HIS A 574 -19.42 55.50 -3.32
C HIS A 574 -20.95 55.57 -3.27
N LEU A 575 -21.51 55.43 -2.07
CA LEU A 575 -22.87 55.88 -1.81
C LEU A 575 -22.77 57.39 -1.61
N ASP A 576 -23.18 58.12 -2.64
CA ASP A 576 -23.53 59.52 -2.54
C ASP A 576 -24.63 59.65 -1.47
N PRO A 577 -24.47 60.48 -0.41
CA PRO A 577 -25.44 60.54 0.69
C PRO A 577 -26.73 61.29 0.33
N PHE A 578 -26.97 61.65 -0.94
CA PHE A 578 -28.09 62.48 -1.37
C PHE A 578 -28.87 61.97 -2.60
N LEU A 579 -28.85 60.67 -2.89
CA LEU A 579 -29.78 60.04 -3.84
C LEU A 579 -30.67 58.98 -3.17
#